data_AF-A0A377PLJ0-F1
#
_entry.id   AF-A0A377PLJ0-F1
#
_cell.length_a   1.000
_cell.length_b   1.000
_cell.length_c   1.000
_cell.angle_alpha   90.00
_cell.angle_beta   90.00
_cell.angle_gamma   90.00
#
_symmetry.space_group_name_H-M   'P 1'
#
loop_
_entity.id
_entity.type
_entity.pdbx_description
1 polymer ?
#
loop_
_entity_poly.entity_id
_entity_poly.type
_entity_poly.pdbx_seq_one_letter_code
_entity_poly.pdbx_strand_id
1 'polypeptide(L)' 'MDSNSKEKKLIINWLECDLCGSSNIEVTTTYGNPELLYAEDKCQCLGCGADGVIECDDGIAWANWYEEQSND' A
#
# COMPACT_ATOMS: atom_id res chain seq x y z
N MET A 1 20.66 -20.18 -7.66
CA MET A 1 19.58 -19.87 -6.70
C MET A 1 18.89 -18.63 -7.23
N ASP A 2 17.96 -18.86 -8.14
CA ASP A 2 17.23 -17.83 -8.86
C ASP A 2 16.19 -17.22 -7.92
N SER A 3 16.63 -16.33 -7.04
CA SER A 3 15.73 -15.51 -6.25
C SER A 3 15.65 -14.14 -6.90
N ASN A 4 15.06 -14.14 -8.10
CA ASN A 4 14.55 -12.94 -8.73
C ASN A 4 13.38 -12.47 -7.86
N SER A 5 13.69 -11.65 -6.85
CA SER A 5 12.72 -10.98 -6.01
C SER A 5 11.93 -9.99 -6.87
N LYS A 6 11.01 -10.50 -7.69
CA LYS A 6 10.12 -9.68 -8.50
C LYS A 6 9.08 -9.08 -7.57
N GLU A 7 9.11 -7.77 -7.46
CA GLU A 7 7.98 -6.96 -7.02
C GLU A 7 6.68 -7.48 -7.65
N LYS A 8 5.66 -7.67 -6.81
CA LYS A 8 4.33 -8.10 -7.20
C LYS A 8 3.29 -7.12 -6.67
N LYS A 9 2.20 -6.99 -7.41
CA LYS A 9 1.05 -6.15 -7.06
C LYS A 9 -0.03 -7.02 -6.44
N LEU A 10 -0.53 -6.61 -5.29
CA LEU A 10 -1.58 -7.29 -4.54
C LEU A 10 -2.76 -6.34 -4.36
N ILE A 11 -3.98 -6.85 -4.52
CA ILE A 11 -5.18 -6.08 -4.23
C ILE A 11 -5.59 -6.38 -2.79
N ILE A 12 -5.58 -5.34 -1.97
CA ILE A 12 -5.87 -5.40 -0.55
C ILE A 12 -7.23 -4.76 -0.29
N ASN A 13 -8.17 -5.60 0.16
CA ASN A 13 -9.56 -5.20 0.41
C ASN A 13 -9.85 -4.82 1.87
N TRP A 14 -8.92 -5.12 2.79
CA TRP A 14 -9.04 -4.75 4.21
C TRP A 14 -8.40 -3.39 4.52
N LEU A 15 -7.62 -2.84 3.59
CA LEU A 15 -7.17 -1.46 3.64
C LEU A 15 -8.23 -0.56 3.03
N GLU A 16 -8.44 0.59 3.63
CA GLU A 16 -9.31 1.65 3.11
C GLU A 16 -8.47 2.90 2.83
N CYS A 17 -8.76 3.56 1.71
CA CYS A 17 -8.17 4.85 1.43
C CYS A 17 -8.84 5.93 2.26
N ASP A 18 -8.09 6.55 3.18
CA ASP A 18 -8.60 7.63 4.04
C ASP A 18 -9.07 8.85 3.21
N LEU A 19 -8.52 9.04 2.00
CA LEU A 19 -8.85 10.17 1.12
C LEU A 19 -10.19 10.04 0.40
N CYS A 20 -10.63 8.81 0.07
CA CYS A 20 -11.83 8.60 -0.75
C CYS A 20 -12.78 7.50 -0.25
N GLY A 21 -12.42 6.75 0.79
CA GLY A 21 -13.17 5.63 1.33
C GLY A 21 -13.19 4.39 0.43
N SER A 22 -12.31 4.30 -0.58
CA SER A 22 -12.23 3.11 -1.43
C SER A 22 -11.40 2.03 -0.76
N SER A 23 -11.93 0.81 -0.68
CA SER A 23 -11.21 -0.36 -0.18
C SER A 23 -10.44 -1.11 -1.27
N ASN A 24 -10.23 -0.52 -2.45
CA ASN A 24 -9.56 -1.18 -3.58
C ASN A 24 -8.13 -0.66 -3.71
N ILE A 25 -7.24 -1.16 -2.84
CA ILE A 25 -5.86 -0.68 -2.73
C ILE A 25 -4.91 -1.66 -3.41
N GLU A 26 -4.13 -1.18 -4.37
CA GLU A 26 -3.04 -1.95 -4.98
C GLU A 26 -1.76 -1.74 -4.17
N VAL A 27 -1.21 -2.79 -3.59
CA VAL A 27 0.05 -2.76 -2.86
C VAL A 27 1.13 -3.48 -3.67
N THR A 28 2.21 -2.77 -3.96
CA THR A 28 3.42 -3.31 -4.58
C THR A 28 4.38 -3.75 -3.47
N THR A 29 4.59 -5.06 -3.38
CA THR A 29 5.44 -5.68 -2.37
C THR A 29 6.33 -6.74 -3.00
N THR A 30 7.47 -7.02 -2.37
CA THR A 30 8.33 -8.14 -2.77
C THR A 30 7.94 -9.41 -2.01
N TYR A 31 7.86 -9.31 -0.68
CA TYR A 31 7.65 -10.45 0.22
C TYR A 31 6.25 -10.52 0.82
N GLY A 32 5.50 -9.41 0.80
CA GLY A 32 4.14 -9.31 1.33
C GLY A 32 3.15 -10.22 0.60
N ASN A 33 1.99 -10.40 1.21
CA ASN A 33 0.86 -11.18 0.71
C ASN A 33 -0.45 -10.48 1.10
N PRO A 34 -1.61 -10.92 0.59
CA PRO A 34 -2.89 -10.22 0.81
C PRO A 34 -3.31 -10.08 2.28
N GLU A 35 -2.73 -10.85 3.19
CA GLU A 35 -3.03 -10.84 4.63
C GLU A 35 -1.90 -10.23 5.48
N LEU A 36 -0.71 -10.03 4.89
CA LEU A 36 0.47 -9.53 5.60
C LEU A 36 1.28 -8.62 4.68
N LEU A 37 1.40 -7.36 5.08
CA LEU A 37 2.18 -6.34 4.39
C LEU A 37 3.40 -5.95 5.22
N TYR A 38 4.38 -5.36 4.56
CA TYR A 38 5.59 -4.87 5.21
C TYR A 38 5.67 -3.35 5.11
N ALA A 39 6.29 -2.74 6.12
CA ALA A 39 6.60 -1.32 6.08
C ALA A 39 7.43 -1.00 4.82
N GLU A 40 7.23 0.20 4.26
CA GLU A 40 7.85 0.67 3.01
C GLU A 40 7.29 0.02 1.72
N ASP A 41 6.38 -0.96 1.82
CA ASP A 41 5.65 -1.44 0.64
C ASP A 41 4.84 -0.28 0.03
N LYS A 42 4.90 -0.10 -1.29
CA LYS A 42 4.20 1.01 -1.94
C LYS A 42 2.73 0.66 -2.10
N CYS A 43 1.82 1.59 -1.85
CA CYS A 43 0.39 1.38 -2.08
C CYS A 43 -0.19 2.49 -2.96
N GLN A 44 -1.17 2.13 -3.79
CA GLN A 44 -1.91 3.06 -4.63
C GLN A 44 -3.41 2.76 -4.50
N CYS A 45 -4.21 3.79 -4.28
CA CYS A 45 -5.65 3.66 -4.29
C CYS A 45 -6.14 3.62 -5.74
N LEU A 46 -6.80 2.54 -6.15
CA LEU A 46 -7.38 2.44 -7.50
C LEU A 46 -8.68 3.24 -7.66
N GLY A 47 -9.23 3.78 -6.56
CA GLY A 47 -10.42 4.63 -6.55
C GLY A 47 -10.11 6.10 -6.88
N CYS A 48 -9.23 6.73 -6.11
CA CYS A 48 -8.84 8.13 -6.31
C CYS A 48 -7.50 8.32 -7.03
N GLY A 49 -6.70 7.27 -7.19
CA GLY A 49 -5.35 7.34 -7.77
C GLY A 49 -4.29 7.85 -6.80
N ALA A 50 -4.60 8.04 -5.51
CA ALA A 50 -3.62 8.49 -4.53
C ALA A 50 -2.53 7.43 -4.30
N ASP A 51 -1.28 7.88 -4.21
CA ASP A 51 -0.13 7.06 -3.88
C ASP A 51 0.21 7.17 -2.39
N GLY A 52 0.81 6.13 -1.85
CA GLY A 52 1.19 6.04 -0.44
C GLY A 52 2.22 4.93 -0.20
N VAL A 53 2.52 4.71 1.07
CA VAL A 53 3.31 3.58 1.55
C VAL A 53 2.62 2.91 2.72
N ILE A 54 2.85 1.61 2.86
CA ILE A 54 2.45 0.87 4.03
C ILE A 54 3.40 1.24 5.17
N GLU A 55 2.81 1.60 6.30
CA GLU A 55 3.50 1.70 7.58
C GLU A 55 3.00 0.62 8.51
N CYS A 56 3.90 0.07 9.31
CA CYS A 56 3.60 -0.95 10.30
C CYS A 56 4.13 -0.51 11.66
N ASP A 57 3.26 -0.43 12.66
CA ASP A 57 3.62 -0.16 14.05
C ASP A 57 2.85 -1.10 14.99
N ASP A 58 3.53 -1.62 16.01
CA ASP A 58 2.97 -2.57 17.00
C ASP A 58 2.19 -3.77 16.39
N GLY A 59 2.56 -4.21 15.19
CA GLY A 59 1.91 -5.30 14.46
C GLY A 59 0.64 -4.92 13.70
N ILE A 60 0.30 -3.64 13.63
CA ILE A 60 -0.79 -3.09 12.84
C ILE A 60 -0.20 -2.44 11.59
N ALA A 61 -0.72 -2.81 10.41
CA ALA A 61 -0.32 -2.21 9.13
C ALA A 61 -1.42 -1.28 8.61
N TRP A 62 -1.05 -0.10 8.13
CA TRP A 62 -1.97 0.86 7.50
C TRP A 62 -1.31 1.55 6.31
N ALA A 63 -2.14 2.12 5.42
CA ALA A 63 -1.66 2.90 4.29
C ALA A 63 -1.48 4.36 4.71
N ASN A 64 -0.24 4.85 4.71
CA ASN A 64 0.06 6.26 4.83
C ASN A 64 0.05 6.88 3.42
N TRP A 65 -0.97 7.67 3.14
CA TRP A 65 -1.15 8.33 1.86
C TRP A 65 -0.27 9.56 1.78
N TYR A 66 0.44 9.73 0.66
CA TYR A 66 1.10 10.99 0.38
C TYR A 66 0.00 11.98 0.02
N GLU A 67 -0.51 12.71 1.02
CA GLU A 67 -1.26 13.93 0.75
C GLU A 67 -0.35 14.79 -0.11
N GLU A 68 -0.81 15.11 -1.32
CA GLU A 68 -0.14 16.05 -2.19
C GLU A 68 -0.08 17.36 -1.40
N GLN A 69 1.05 17.61 -0.73
CA GLN A 69 1.41 18.94 -0.28
C GLN A 69 1.50 19.77 -1.55
N SER A 70 0.37 20.34 -1.95
CA SER A 70 0.31 21.46 -2.88
C SER A 70 1.19 22.53 -2.26
N ASN A 71 2.45 22.56 -2.68
CA ASN A 71 3.38 23.59 -2.33
C ASN A 71 2.99 24.83 -3.15
N ASP A 72 2.09 25.64 -2.59
CA ASP A 72 1.83 27.03 -3.01
C ASP A 72 3.11 27.87 -2.99
#